data_AF-A0A4Q5RM87-F1
#
_entry.id   AF-A0A4Q5RM87-F1
#
_cell.length_a   1.000
_cell.length_b   1.000
_cell.length_c   1.000
_cell.angle_alpha   90.00
_cell.angle_beta   90.00
_cell.angle_gamma   90.00
#
_symmetry.space_group_name_H-M   'P 1'
#
loop_
_entity.id
_entity.type
_entity.pdbx_description
1 polymer ?
#
loop_
_entity_poly.entity_id
_entity_poly.type
_entity_poly.pdbx_seq_one_letter_code
_entity_poly.pdbx_strand_id
1 'polypeptide(L)'
;MKCEFYLSLFISGLLTASVCNSQELLPNHNPKMDVNLSPLINAVINPIKNSRINPKFNWNINPSKTSNLNPMANLAINPLNNLGFNPYENQTLNPMYQNLLHPKNPSWKGLYMYDKDDNLAGYITKATQDVMLCFDRNSEWCGFYVKAEQNIFNHFDMKAQFTGNFICYDSMFGYNEFNKEGEWTGRHIK
;
A
#
# COMPACT_ATOMS: atom_id res chain seq x y z
N MET A 1 39.79 -37.63 -53.89
CA MET A 1 40.47 -37.70 -52.58
C MET A 1 39.91 -36.58 -51.72
N LYS A 2 39.17 -36.95 -50.67
CA LYS A 2 38.59 -36.21 -49.52
C LYS A 2 38.73 -34.68 -49.45
N CYS A 3 37.64 -33.98 -49.12
CA CYS A 3 37.41 -33.47 -47.76
C CYS A 3 36.00 -32.85 -47.64
N GLU A 4 35.11 -33.47 -46.87
CA GLU A 4 33.88 -32.83 -46.39
C GLU A 4 34.19 -32.15 -45.05
N PHE A 5 33.88 -30.86 -44.95
CA PHE A 5 33.91 -30.13 -43.68
C PHE A 5 32.49 -30.05 -43.12
N TYR A 6 32.20 -30.85 -42.10
CA TYR A 6 31.02 -30.67 -41.27
C TYR A 6 31.26 -29.53 -40.29
N LEU A 7 30.51 -28.42 -40.45
CA LEU A 7 30.48 -27.34 -39.49
C LEU A 7 29.24 -27.51 -38.61
N SER A 8 29.40 -28.14 -37.45
CA SER A 8 28.34 -28.21 -36.44
C SER A 8 28.20 -26.84 -35.75
N LEU A 9 27.13 -26.10 -36.05
CA LEU A 9 26.77 -24.89 -35.32
C LEU A 9 26.20 -25.27 -33.95
N PHE A 10 26.99 -25.12 -32.88
CA PHE A 10 26.48 -25.10 -31.52
C PHE A 10 25.93 -23.70 -31.24
N ILE A 11 24.60 -23.54 -31.29
CA ILE A 11 23.94 -22.34 -30.80
C ILE A 11 23.76 -22.50 -29.29
N SER A 12 24.73 -22.02 -28.51
CA SER A 12 24.53 -21.81 -27.08
C SER A 12 23.63 -20.59 -26.89
N GLY A 13 22.33 -20.83 -26.70
CA GLY A 13 21.39 -19.79 -26.29
C GLY A 13 21.76 -19.28 -24.91
N LEU A 14 22.28 -18.05 -24.83
CA LEU A 14 22.44 -17.35 -23.56
C LEU A 14 21.02 -16.98 -23.07
N LEU A 15 20.49 -17.75 -22.12
CA LEU A 15 19.33 -17.34 -21.33
C LEU A 15 19.78 -16.19 -20.43
N THR A 16 19.61 -14.96 -20.88
CA THR A 16 19.70 -13.80 -19.99
C THR A 16 18.47 -13.81 -19.11
N ALA A 17 18.61 -14.33 -17.88
CA ALA A 17 17.64 -14.08 -16.83
C ALA A 17 17.61 -12.56 -16.59
N SER A 18 16.56 -11.90 -17.08
CA SER A 18 16.29 -10.51 -16.73
C SER A 18 16.04 -10.46 -15.23
N VAL A 19 17.04 -10.02 -14.48
CA VAL A 19 16.88 -9.70 -13.07
C VAL A 19 15.86 -8.56 -13.02
N CYS A 20 14.68 -8.83 -12.48
CA CYS A 20 13.68 -7.80 -12.21
C CYS A 20 14.29 -6.87 -11.17
N ASN A 21 14.73 -5.68 -11.59
CA ASN A 21 15.22 -4.66 -10.68
C ASN A 21 14.10 -4.27 -9.71
N SER A 22 14.42 -4.21 -8.42
CA SER A 22 13.59 -3.53 -7.43
C SER A 22 13.32 -2.10 -7.91
N GLN A 23 12.05 -1.67 -7.91
CA GLN A 23 11.67 -0.31 -8.29
C GLN A 23 12.51 0.70 -7.50
N GLU A 24 13.28 1.55 -8.19
CA GLU A 24 14.06 2.59 -7.52
C GLU A 24 13.11 3.60 -6.84
N LEU A 25 13.38 3.90 -5.57
CA LEU A 25 12.62 4.91 -4.83
C LEU A 25 12.87 6.29 -5.44
N LEU A 26 11.81 6.93 -5.92
CA LEU A 26 11.91 8.29 -6.42
C LEU A 26 12.31 9.25 -5.28
N PRO A 27 13.29 10.15 -5.48
CA PRO A 27 13.79 11.00 -4.40
C PRO A 27 12.74 11.84 -3.69
N ASN A 28 11.73 12.29 -4.41
CA ASN A 28 10.61 13.10 -3.91
C ASN A 28 9.58 12.32 -3.08
N HIS A 29 9.74 10.99 -2.92
CA HIS A 29 8.93 10.17 -2.03
C HIS A 29 9.72 9.60 -0.85
N ASN A 30 11.00 9.95 -0.69
CA ASN A 30 11.86 9.39 0.34
C ASN A 30 11.89 10.29 1.60
N PRO A 31 11.28 9.88 2.72
CA PRO A 31 11.26 10.67 3.96
C PRO A 31 12.65 10.88 4.60
N LYS A 32 13.66 10.08 4.24
CA LYS A 32 15.05 10.31 4.66
C LYS A 32 15.70 11.48 3.92
N MET A 33 15.14 11.93 2.81
CA MET A 33 15.68 13.02 1.99
C MET A 33 14.80 14.27 2.01
N ASP A 34 13.49 14.13 2.28
CA ASP A 34 12.58 15.26 2.47
C ASP A 34 11.95 15.22 3.86
N VAL A 35 12.36 16.19 4.70
CA VAL A 35 11.88 16.35 6.07
C VAL A 35 10.37 16.56 6.15
N ASN A 36 9.73 17.08 5.10
CA ASN A 36 8.28 17.30 5.09
C ASN A 36 7.50 15.98 5.02
N LEU A 37 8.14 14.89 4.57
CA LEU A 37 7.53 13.58 4.45
C LEU A 37 7.71 12.72 5.71
N SER A 38 8.70 13.02 6.57
CA SER A 38 8.98 12.21 7.75
C SER A 38 8.16 12.66 8.98
N PRO A 39 7.27 11.82 9.53
CA PRO A 39 6.60 12.12 10.79
C PRO A 39 7.56 12.16 11.98
N LEU A 40 8.75 11.56 11.90
CA LEU A 40 9.74 11.66 12.97
C LEU A 40 10.16 13.12 13.19
N ILE A 41 10.34 13.85 12.09
CA ILE A 41 10.86 15.22 12.08
C ILE A 41 9.74 16.25 12.02
N ASN A 42 8.81 16.12 11.07
CA ASN A 42 7.76 17.11 10.82
C ASN A 42 6.60 16.98 11.82
N ALA A 43 6.51 17.94 12.74
CA ALA A 43 5.50 17.97 13.79
C ALA A 43 4.06 18.13 13.28
N VAL A 44 3.84 18.67 12.08
CA VAL A 44 2.51 18.83 11.49
C VAL A 44 1.90 17.46 11.16
N ILE A 45 2.70 16.56 10.60
CA ILE A 45 2.26 15.23 10.18
C ILE A 45 2.52 14.14 11.23
N ASN A 46 3.20 14.47 12.33
CA ASN A 46 3.47 13.56 13.43
C ASN A 46 2.22 13.37 14.32
N PRO A 47 1.62 12.17 14.39
CA PRO A 47 0.41 11.96 15.18
C PRO A 47 0.62 12.06 16.70
N ILE A 48 1.83 11.85 17.19
CA ILE A 48 2.14 11.98 18.62
C ILE A 48 2.18 13.47 19.01
N LYS A 49 2.67 14.34 18.11
CA LYS A 49 2.81 15.79 18.36
C LYS A 49 1.58 16.59 17.96
N ASN A 50 0.84 16.15 16.92
CA ASN A 50 -0.37 16.81 16.44
C ASN A 50 -1.61 15.98 16.78
N SER A 51 -2.31 16.38 17.84
CA SER A 51 -3.51 15.70 18.32
C SER A 51 -4.71 15.76 17.36
N ARG A 52 -4.75 16.72 16.43
CA ARG A 52 -5.87 16.86 15.47
C ARG A 52 -5.96 15.68 14.50
N ILE A 53 -4.81 15.12 14.14
CA ILE A 53 -4.68 13.98 13.21
C ILE A 53 -4.57 12.64 13.92
N ASN A 54 -4.65 12.61 15.25
CA ASN A 54 -4.48 11.40 16.04
C ASN A 54 -5.86 10.87 16.52
N PRO A 55 -6.30 9.70 16.04
CA PRO A 55 -7.59 9.11 16.39
C PRO A 55 -7.75 8.75 17.87
N LYS A 56 -6.66 8.68 18.65
CA LYS A 56 -6.72 8.51 20.11
C LYS A 56 -7.34 9.73 20.81
N PHE A 57 -7.11 10.92 20.26
CA PHE A 57 -7.61 12.19 20.81
C PHE A 57 -8.80 12.75 19.99
N ASN A 58 -8.86 12.42 18.71
CA ASN A 58 -9.97 12.76 17.83
C ASN A 58 -10.79 11.50 17.51
N TRP A 59 -11.68 11.14 18.41
CA TRP A 59 -12.51 9.94 18.31
C TRP A 59 -13.39 9.87 17.05
N ASN A 60 -13.79 11.00 16.47
CA ASN A 60 -14.64 11.04 15.27
C ASN A 60 -13.98 10.34 14.08
N ILE A 61 -12.65 10.34 14.00
CA ILE A 61 -11.87 9.70 12.92
C ILE A 61 -11.44 8.27 13.26
N ASN A 62 -11.91 7.68 14.37
CA ASN A 62 -11.59 6.31 14.79
C ASN A 62 -12.72 5.33 14.43
N PRO A 63 -12.50 4.37 13.51
CA PRO A 63 -13.47 3.34 13.14
C PRO A 63 -13.99 2.50 14.31
N SER A 64 -13.22 2.31 15.38
CA SER A 64 -13.68 1.55 16.55
C SER A 64 -14.62 2.36 17.46
N LYS A 65 -14.74 3.67 17.23
CA LYS A 65 -15.56 4.59 18.04
C LYS A 65 -16.71 5.22 17.25
N THR A 66 -16.61 5.27 15.92
CA THR A 66 -17.62 5.86 15.03
C THR A 66 -18.25 4.78 14.15
N SER A 67 -19.55 4.50 14.35
CA SER A 67 -20.27 3.41 13.66
C SER A 67 -20.25 3.51 12.14
N ASN A 68 -20.38 4.73 11.59
CA ASN A 68 -20.35 4.94 10.13
C ASN A 68 -19.00 4.61 9.50
N LEU A 69 -17.91 4.71 10.27
CA LEU A 69 -16.57 4.36 9.84
C LEU A 69 -16.24 2.88 10.09
N ASN A 70 -17.01 2.19 10.92
CA ASN A 70 -16.75 0.81 11.30
C ASN A 70 -17.35 -0.16 10.29
N PRO A 71 -16.56 -1.00 9.59
CA PRO A 71 -17.10 -1.93 8.61
C PRO A 71 -17.90 -3.08 9.23
N MET A 72 -17.77 -3.33 10.54
CA MET A 72 -18.61 -4.30 11.25
C MET A 72 -20.00 -3.74 11.56
N ALA A 73 -20.16 -2.41 11.59
CA ALA A 73 -21.45 -1.75 11.84
C ALA A 73 -22.07 -1.17 10.55
N ASN A 74 -21.24 -0.68 9.63
CA ASN A 74 -21.63 -0.15 8.32
C ASN A 74 -21.24 -1.14 7.22
N LEU A 75 -22.20 -1.97 6.81
CA LEU A 75 -21.97 -3.00 5.79
C LEU A 75 -21.72 -2.43 4.39
N ALA A 76 -22.07 -1.16 4.13
CA ALA A 76 -21.84 -0.54 2.83
C ALA A 76 -20.34 -0.38 2.50
N ILE A 77 -19.49 -0.29 3.54
CA ILE A 77 -18.04 -0.21 3.44
C ILE A 77 -17.34 -1.53 3.81
N ASN A 78 -18.10 -2.61 4.03
CA ASN A 78 -17.55 -3.93 4.33
C ASN A 78 -17.39 -4.74 3.03
N PRO A 79 -16.17 -5.16 2.64
CA PRO A 79 -15.94 -5.88 1.38
C PRO A 79 -16.56 -7.28 1.34
N LEU A 80 -16.94 -7.87 2.48
CA LEU A 80 -17.69 -9.14 2.51
C LEU A 80 -19.17 -8.95 2.12
N ASN A 81 -19.69 -7.72 2.25
CA ASN A 81 -21.08 -7.38 1.90
C ASN A 81 -21.15 -6.58 0.61
N ASN A 82 -20.16 -5.73 0.35
CA ASN A 82 -20.02 -4.94 -0.86
C ASN A 82 -18.84 -5.49 -1.69
N LEU A 83 -19.13 -6.51 -2.50
CA LEU A 83 -18.14 -7.24 -3.29
C LEU A 83 -17.42 -6.34 -4.32
N GLY A 84 -18.02 -5.20 -4.68
CA GLY A 84 -17.37 -4.22 -5.54
C GLY A 84 -16.06 -3.67 -4.96
N PHE A 85 -15.89 -3.71 -3.64
CA PHE A 85 -14.67 -3.31 -2.94
C PHE A 85 -13.72 -4.47 -2.62
N ASN A 86 -14.12 -5.71 -2.88
CA ASN A 86 -13.31 -6.89 -2.58
C ASN A 86 -12.45 -7.28 -3.80
N PRO A 87 -11.12 -7.15 -3.74
CA PRO A 87 -10.28 -7.46 -4.89
C PRO A 87 -10.23 -8.95 -5.27
N TYR A 88 -10.73 -9.86 -4.43
CA TYR A 88 -10.88 -11.27 -4.79
C TYR A 88 -12.11 -11.55 -5.64
N GLU A 89 -13.16 -10.76 -5.43
CA GLU A 89 -14.45 -10.92 -6.12
C GLU A 89 -14.56 -9.96 -7.31
N ASN A 90 -13.81 -8.86 -7.30
CA ASN A 90 -13.75 -7.88 -8.37
C ASN A 90 -12.40 -7.90 -9.09
N GLN A 91 -12.35 -8.53 -10.26
CA GLN A 91 -11.13 -8.67 -11.08
C GLN A 91 -10.54 -7.34 -11.56
N THR A 92 -11.31 -6.25 -11.58
CA THR A 92 -10.78 -4.92 -11.94
C THR A 92 -9.94 -4.30 -10.83
N LEU A 93 -10.05 -4.81 -9.60
CA LEU A 93 -9.25 -4.42 -8.44
C LEU A 93 -8.09 -5.38 -8.17
N ASN A 94 -8.13 -6.58 -8.74
CA ASN A 94 -7.20 -7.64 -8.40
C ASN A 94 -5.85 -7.44 -9.11
N PRO A 95 -4.73 -7.30 -8.37
CA PRO A 95 -3.43 -7.04 -8.98
C PRO A 95 -2.85 -8.24 -9.76
N MET A 96 -3.38 -9.44 -9.57
CA MET A 96 -2.99 -10.64 -10.33
C MET A 96 -3.63 -10.68 -11.72
N TYR A 97 -4.78 -10.01 -11.90
CA TYR A 97 -5.44 -9.85 -13.20
C TYR A 97 -5.10 -8.50 -13.85
N GLN A 98 -4.87 -7.46 -13.05
CA GLN A 98 -4.53 -6.10 -13.49
C GLN A 98 -3.08 -5.78 -13.20
N ASN A 99 -2.17 -6.15 -14.11
CA ASN A 99 -0.73 -5.94 -13.92
C ASN A 99 -0.34 -4.47 -13.70
N LEU A 100 -1.14 -3.49 -14.15
CA LEU A 100 -0.91 -2.06 -13.89
C LEU A 100 -1.05 -1.70 -12.40
N LEU A 101 -1.75 -2.52 -11.62
CA LEU A 101 -1.93 -2.32 -10.19
C LEU A 101 -0.79 -2.91 -9.34
N HIS A 102 0.12 -3.68 -9.95
CA HIS A 102 1.18 -4.37 -9.23
C HIS A 102 2.48 -3.55 -9.20
N PRO A 103 3.14 -3.38 -8.03
CA PRO A 103 4.39 -2.62 -7.91
C PRO A 103 5.60 -3.13 -8.72
N LYS A 104 5.54 -4.35 -9.26
CA LYS A 104 6.59 -4.92 -10.13
C LYS A 104 6.45 -4.46 -11.59
N ASN A 105 5.34 -3.81 -11.92
CA ASN A 105 5.16 -3.24 -13.24
C ASN A 105 6.07 -2.02 -13.40
N PRO A 106 6.92 -1.94 -14.43
CA PRO A 106 7.83 -0.80 -14.64
C PRO A 106 7.12 0.56 -14.75
N SER A 107 5.86 0.55 -15.19
CA SER A 107 5.01 1.74 -15.32
C SER A 107 4.15 2.01 -14.09
N TRP A 108 4.34 1.26 -13.01
CA TRP A 108 3.58 1.41 -11.77
C TRP A 108 3.74 2.82 -11.19
N LYS A 109 2.62 3.39 -10.75
CA LYS A 109 2.56 4.66 -10.06
C LYS A 109 1.71 4.47 -8.81
N GLY A 110 2.36 4.45 -7.66
CA GLY A 110 1.67 4.34 -6.38
C GLY A 110 2.36 5.13 -5.30
N LEU A 111 2.07 4.75 -4.07
CA LEU A 111 2.63 5.33 -2.86
C LEU A 111 3.53 4.29 -2.18
N TYR A 112 4.37 4.77 -1.29
CA TYR A 112 5.32 3.97 -0.52
C TYR A 112 4.92 3.99 0.94
N MET A 113 4.96 2.84 1.59
CA MET A 113 4.76 2.72 3.02
C MET A 113 6.12 2.63 3.71
N TYR A 114 6.28 3.37 4.79
CA TYR A 114 7.49 3.45 5.58
C TYR A 114 7.21 3.06 7.03
N ASP A 115 8.24 2.55 7.72
CA ASP A 115 8.21 2.35 9.16
C ASP A 115 8.49 3.66 9.92
N LYS A 116 8.58 3.56 11.25
CA LYS A 116 8.81 4.71 12.14
C LYS A 116 10.18 5.39 11.95
N ASP A 117 11.13 4.66 11.36
CA ASP A 117 12.51 5.07 11.15
C ASP A 117 12.76 5.41 9.65
N ASP A 118 11.67 5.65 8.91
CA ASP A 118 11.67 6.03 7.50
C ASP A 118 12.25 4.96 6.56
N ASN A 119 12.31 3.69 6.97
CA ASN A 119 12.69 2.59 6.08
C ASN A 119 11.48 2.12 5.28
N LEU A 120 11.69 1.78 4.01
CA LEU A 120 10.65 1.21 3.16
C LEU A 120 10.08 -0.06 3.81
N ALA A 121 8.77 -0.07 4.02
CA ALA A 121 8.00 -1.15 4.62
C ALA A 121 7.05 -1.82 3.63
N GLY A 122 6.73 -1.17 2.51
CA GLY A 122 5.89 -1.73 1.46
C GLY A 122 5.44 -0.71 0.43
N TYR A 123 4.48 -1.11 -0.40
CA TYR A 123 3.94 -0.32 -1.49
C TYR A 123 2.42 -0.27 -1.42
N ILE A 124 1.85 0.84 -1.84
CA ILE A 124 0.41 1.06 -1.86
C ILE A 124 -0.02 1.45 -3.28
N THR A 125 -0.96 0.71 -3.84
CA THR A 125 -1.54 1.04 -5.16
C THR A 125 -2.94 1.57 -4.98
N LYS A 126 -3.23 2.77 -5.49
CA LYS A 126 -4.60 3.27 -5.58
C LYS A 126 -5.32 2.60 -6.75
N ALA A 127 -6.11 1.56 -6.48
CA ALA A 127 -6.86 0.85 -7.51
C ALA A 127 -8.08 1.66 -7.96
N THR A 128 -8.76 2.32 -7.02
CA THR A 128 -9.84 3.29 -7.27
C THR A 128 -9.74 4.44 -6.27
N GLN A 129 -10.70 5.37 -6.32
CA GLN A 129 -10.86 6.40 -5.29
C GLN A 129 -11.23 5.84 -3.91
N ASP A 130 -11.77 4.61 -3.86
CA ASP A 130 -12.32 3.99 -2.65
C ASP A 130 -11.52 2.78 -2.18
N VAL A 131 -10.65 2.22 -3.04
CA VAL A 131 -9.84 1.03 -2.72
C VAL A 131 -8.37 1.25 -3.01
N MET A 132 -7.53 0.96 -2.02
CA MET A 132 -6.08 0.89 -2.17
C MET A 132 -5.58 -0.52 -1.86
N LEU A 133 -4.66 -1.05 -2.65
CA LEU A 133 -4.03 -2.35 -2.42
C LEU A 133 -2.73 -2.15 -1.63
N CYS A 134 -2.41 -3.06 -0.71
CA CYS A 134 -1.15 -3.02 0.03
C CYS A 134 -0.27 -4.20 -0.32
N PHE A 135 1.02 -3.92 -0.50
CA PHE A 135 2.05 -4.90 -0.80
C PHE A 135 3.18 -4.74 0.20
N ASP A 136 3.81 -5.85 0.56
CA ASP A 136 4.98 -5.85 1.43
C ASP A 136 6.25 -5.37 0.70
N ARG A 137 7.40 -5.40 1.38
CA ARG A 137 8.69 -5.00 0.81
C ARG A 137 9.16 -5.85 -0.38
N ASN A 138 8.66 -7.08 -0.51
CA ASN A 138 8.94 -7.97 -1.63
C ASN A 138 7.95 -7.78 -2.79
N SER A 139 7.07 -6.78 -2.66
CA SER A 139 5.93 -6.54 -3.54
C SER A 139 4.93 -7.70 -3.56
N GLU A 140 4.85 -8.49 -2.49
CA GLU A 140 3.80 -9.50 -2.34
C GLU A 140 2.53 -8.83 -1.84
N TRP A 141 1.41 -9.14 -2.49
CA TRP A 141 0.11 -8.59 -2.09
C TRP A 141 -0.24 -9.11 -0.69
N CYS A 142 -0.56 -8.23 0.24
CA CYS A 142 -0.76 -8.60 1.65
C CYS A 142 -2.08 -8.11 2.26
N GLY A 143 -2.89 -7.37 1.49
CA GLY A 143 -4.20 -6.89 1.91
C GLY A 143 -4.66 -5.70 1.08
N PHE A 144 -5.64 -4.97 1.61
CA PHE A 144 -6.15 -3.77 0.97
C PHE A 144 -6.83 -2.84 1.97
N TYR A 145 -7.05 -1.60 1.55
CA TYR A 145 -7.75 -0.58 2.31
C TYR A 145 -9.02 -0.19 1.58
N VAL A 146 -10.11 -0.01 2.31
CA VAL A 146 -11.38 0.50 1.79
C VAL A 146 -11.75 1.79 2.49
N LYS A 147 -12.15 2.78 1.70
CA LYS A 147 -12.52 4.11 2.18
C LYS A 147 -13.75 4.03 3.07
N ALA A 148 -13.60 4.55 4.28
CA ALA A 148 -14.69 4.70 5.24
C ALA A 148 -15.35 6.07 5.11
N GLU A 149 -14.52 7.10 4.94
CA GLU A 149 -14.93 8.49 4.73
C GLU A 149 -13.81 9.21 3.95
N GLN A 150 -14.02 10.46 3.58
CA GLN A 150 -12.93 11.29 3.08
C GLN A 150 -11.72 11.20 4.03
N ASN A 151 -10.56 10.87 3.47
CA ASN A 151 -9.29 10.82 4.18
C ASN A 151 -9.13 9.70 5.23
N ILE A 152 -10.06 8.75 5.30
CA ILE A 152 -10.01 7.62 6.24
C ILE A 152 -10.25 6.31 5.50
N PHE A 153 -9.34 5.35 5.65
CA PHE A 153 -9.48 4.03 5.05
C PHE A 153 -9.23 2.93 6.07
N ASN A 154 -10.10 1.93 6.09
CA ASN A 154 -10.00 0.74 6.93
C ASN A 154 -9.13 -0.33 6.25
N HIS A 155 -8.29 -0.99 7.02
CA HIS A 155 -7.42 -2.06 6.52
C HIS A 155 -8.09 -3.43 6.64
N PHE A 156 -8.08 -4.17 5.53
CA PHE A 156 -8.58 -5.53 5.40
C PHE A 156 -7.46 -6.48 5.00
N ASP A 157 -7.49 -7.68 5.56
CA ASP A 157 -6.57 -8.74 5.17
C ASP A 157 -6.95 -9.37 3.82
N MET A 158 -6.16 -10.35 3.40
CA MET A 158 -6.38 -11.13 2.18
C MET A 158 -7.69 -11.94 2.17
N LYS A 159 -8.41 -12.04 3.29
CA LYS A 159 -9.72 -12.71 3.38
C LYS A 159 -10.85 -11.69 3.55
N ALA A 160 -10.59 -10.42 3.24
CA ALA A 160 -11.52 -9.31 3.41
C ALA A 160 -12.01 -9.13 4.87
N GLN A 161 -11.25 -9.58 5.86
CA GLN A 161 -11.55 -9.38 7.27
C GLN A 161 -10.98 -8.05 7.73
N PHE A 162 -11.79 -7.25 8.44
CA PHE A 162 -11.32 -6.01 9.03
C PHE A 162 -10.27 -6.30 10.10
N THR A 163 -9.08 -5.73 9.93
CA THR A 163 -7.95 -6.01 10.83
C THR A 163 -7.97 -5.18 12.12
N GLY A 164 -8.83 -4.17 12.19
CA GLY A 164 -8.80 -3.15 13.24
C GLY A 164 -7.86 -1.99 12.94
N ASN A 165 -6.90 -2.16 12.02
CA ASN A 165 -6.03 -1.08 11.57
C ASN A 165 -6.75 -0.19 10.54
N PHE A 166 -6.33 1.07 10.49
CA PHE A 166 -6.83 2.05 9.54
C PHE A 166 -5.79 3.14 9.31
N ILE A 167 -5.97 3.90 8.24
CA ILE A 167 -5.10 5.03 7.89
C ILE A 167 -5.91 6.32 7.84
N CYS A 168 -5.30 7.41 8.33
CA CYS A 168 -5.87 8.76 8.30
C CYS A 168 -4.91 9.71 7.59
N TYR A 169 -5.46 10.65 6.83
CA TYR A 169 -4.67 11.69 6.16
C TYR A 169 -3.82 12.47 7.17
N ASP A 170 -2.57 12.71 6.79
CA ASP A 170 -1.57 13.33 7.65
C ASP A 170 -1.63 14.86 7.69
N SER A 171 -2.61 15.47 7.03
CA SER A 171 -2.75 16.92 6.79
C SER A 171 -1.85 17.53 5.72
N MET A 172 -1.09 16.72 4.98
CA MET A 172 -0.23 17.20 3.90
C MET A 172 -0.28 16.32 2.65
N PHE A 173 0.48 15.23 2.60
CA PHE A 173 0.74 14.50 1.34
C PHE A 173 0.48 13.00 1.44
N GLY A 174 0.04 12.49 2.59
CA GLY A 174 -0.07 11.06 2.78
C GLY A 174 -0.92 10.67 3.96
N TYR A 175 -0.60 9.53 4.55
CA TYR A 175 -1.37 8.95 5.64
C TYR A 175 -0.49 8.47 6.77
N ASN A 176 -1.04 8.42 7.97
CA ASN A 176 -0.50 7.71 9.12
C ASN A 176 -1.40 6.51 9.42
N GLU A 177 -0.80 5.38 9.81
CA GLU A 177 -1.54 4.18 10.18
C GLU A 177 -1.72 4.06 11.69
N PHE A 178 -2.93 3.68 12.10
CA PHE A 178 -3.32 3.52 13.49
C PHE A 178 -3.89 2.11 13.72
N ASN A 179 -3.70 1.61 14.94
CA ASN A 179 -4.40 0.42 15.43
C ASN A 179 -5.83 0.77 15.89
N LYS A 180 -6.61 -0.22 16.29
CA LYS A 180 -8.01 -0.05 16.72
C LYS A 180 -8.17 0.88 17.93
N GLU A 181 -7.16 0.97 18.80
CA GLU A 181 -7.10 1.91 19.93
C GLU A 181 -6.83 3.37 19.51
N GLY A 182 -6.51 3.60 18.23
CA GLY A 182 -6.13 4.91 17.70
C GLY A 182 -4.66 5.27 17.95
N GLU A 183 -3.84 4.30 18.33
CA GLU A 183 -2.40 4.51 18.54
C GLU A 183 -1.67 4.40 17.21
N TRP A 184 -0.76 5.34 16.96
CA TRP A 184 0.04 5.34 15.75
C TRP A 184 0.95 4.11 15.74
N THR A 185 0.90 3.33 14.66
CA THR A 185 1.71 2.10 14.54
C THR A 185 3.18 2.40 14.23
N GLY A 186 3.51 3.67 13.98
CA GLY A 186 4.79 4.08 13.42
C GLY A 186 4.81 4.05 11.89
N ARG A 187 3.85 3.38 11.24
CA ARG A 187 3.78 3.32 9.78
C ARG A 187 3.15 4.57 9.19
N HIS A 188 3.67 4.99 8.06
CA HIS A 188 3.17 6.13 7.31
C HIS A 188 3.32 5.90 5.81
N ILE A 189 2.46 6.52 5.01
CA ILE A 189 2.37 6.36 3.55
C ILE A 189 2.66 7.70 2.89
N LYS A 190 3.46 7.71 1.81
CA LYS A 190 3.88 8.90 1.04
C LYS A 190 3.99 8.62 -0.45
#